data_AF-A0A2E2SU43-F1
#
_entry.id   AF-A0A2E2SU43-F1
#
_cell.length_a   1.000
_cell.length_b   1.000
_cell.length_c   1.000
_cell.angle_alpha   90.00
_cell.angle_beta   90.00
_cell.angle_gamma   90.00
#
_symmetry.space_group_name_H-M   'P 1'
#
loop_
_entity.id
_entity.type
_entity.pdbx_description
1 polymer ?
#
loop_
_entity_poly.entity_id
_entity_poly.type
_entity_poly.pdbx_seq_one_letter_code
_entity_poly.pdbx_strand_id
1 'polypeptide(L)'
;MKIPTFYMDAKYIIQGDFDMYLSSKHDLFFRRIVEHINNRIEGIEKREILCTIVDEDENIYELYLPEDGFPKAIKKSLDYFKLIEEYETCGFINELQKNL
;
A
#
# COMPACT_ATOMS: atom_id res chain seq x y z
N MET A 1 -6.06 11.92 10.10
CA MET A 1 -5.34 10.63 10.02
C MET A 1 -3.84 10.85 10.13
N LYS A 2 -3.15 9.98 10.86
CA LYS A 2 -1.69 9.92 10.90
C LYS A 2 -1.22 9.08 9.70
N ILE A 3 -0.29 9.60 8.90
CA ILE A 3 0.31 8.85 7.80
C ILE A 3 1.19 7.75 8.42
N PRO A 4 1.03 6.47 8.02
CA PRO A 4 1.83 5.39 8.60
C PRO A 4 3.29 5.50 8.14
N THR A 5 4.20 5.11 9.03
CA THR A 5 5.64 5.11 8.79
C THR A 5 6.15 3.67 8.77
N PHE A 6 6.86 3.30 7.71
CA PHE A 6 7.55 2.04 7.55
C PHE A 6 9.06 2.29 7.64
N TYR A 7 9.78 1.38 8.31
CA TYR A 7 11.24 1.42 8.37
C TYR A 7 11.76 0.41 7.34
N MET A 8 12.64 0.84 6.42
CA MET A 8 13.21 -0.02 5.39
C MET A 8 14.72 0.11 5.23
N ASP A 9 15.32 -0.79 4.47
CA ASP A 9 16.72 -0.69 4.09
C ASP A 9 16.84 0.02 2.72
N ALA A 10 17.65 1.09 2.64
CA ALA A 10 17.78 2.01 1.51
C ALA A 10 18.13 1.28 0.20
N LYS A 11 18.86 0.17 0.29
CA LYS A 11 19.27 -0.60 -0.90
C LYS A 11 18.08 -1.11 -1.72
N TYR A 12 16.93 -1.34 -1.07
CA TYR A 12 15.72 -1.80 -1.74
C TYR A 12 14.86 -0.65 -2.28
N ILE A 13 15.03 0.59 -1.76
CA ILE A 13 14.42 1.79 -2.32
C ILE A 13 15.07 2.11 -3.67
N ILE A 14 16.41 2.11 -3.68
CA ILE A 14 17.24 2.58 -4.80
C ILE A 14 17.11 1.67 -6.03
N GLN A 15 16.90 0.37 -5.82
CA GLN A 15 16.77 -0.59 -6.93
C GLN A 15 15.40 -0.55 -7.63
N GLY A 16 14.45 0.27 -7.14
CA GLY A 16 13.07 0.25 -7.63
C GLY A 16 12.33 -1.06 -7.34
N ASP A 17 12.96 -1.95 -6.57
CA ASP A 17 12.53 -3.30 -6.26
C ASP A 17 11.81 -3.33 -4.90
N PHE A 18 10.85 -2.39 -4.75
CA PHE A 18 9.94 -2.33 -3.60
C PHE A 18 9.24 -3.67 -3.36
N ASP A 19 9.02 -4.42 -4.43
CA ASP A 19 8.38 -5.73 -4.42
C ASP A 19 9.23 -6.78 -3.63
N MET A 20 10.56 -6.65 -3.51
CA MET A 20 11.43 -7.65 -2.84
C MET A 20 11.63 -7.40 -1.33
N TYR A 21 11.62 -6.14 -0.86
CA TYR A 21 11.80 -5.83 0.57
C TYR A 21 10.55 -5.97 1.42
N LEU A 22 9.39 -5.73 0.81
CA LEU A 22 8.12 -5.91 1.50
C LEU A 22 7.90 -7.38 1.93
N SER A 23 8.75 -8.33 1.51
CA SER A 23 8.72 -9.76 1.88
C SER A 23 8.48 -10.07 3.37
N SER A 24 8.87 -9.18 4.31
CA SER A 24 8.60 -9.34 5.75
C SER A 24 7.42 -8.52 6.30
N LYS A 25 6.95 -7.48 5.59
CA LYS A 25 5.85 -6.59 6.02
C LYS A 25 4.76 -6.38 4.95
N HIS A 26 4.68 -7.26 3.94
CA HIS A 26 3.79 -7.14 2.79
C HIS A 26 2.34 -6.97 3.26
N ASP A 27 1.92 -7.73 4.27
CA ASP A 27 0.58 -7.63 4.86
C ASP A 27 0.23 -6.19 5.22
N LEU A 28 1.06 -5.53 6.03
CA LEU A 28 0.78 -4.18 6.51
C LEU A 28 0.77 -3.16 5.37
N PHE A 29 1.65 -3.33 4.38
CA PHE A 29 1.70 -2.43 3.24
C PHE A 29 0.51 -2.60 2.30
N PHE A 30 0.16 -3.84 1.93
CA PHE A 30 -1.02 -4.11 1.10
C PHE A 30 -2.32 -3.76 1.82
N ARG A 31 -2.42 -3.98 3.13
CA ARG A 31 -3.53 -3.48 3.96
C ARG A 31 -3.60 -1.96 3.90
N ARG A 32 -2.45 -1.27 4.02
CA ARG A 32 -2.41 0.20 3.90
C ARG A 32 -2.84 0.68 2.52
N ILE A 33 -2.46 0.01 1.43
CA ILE A 33 -2.97 0.35 0.08
C ILE A 33 -4.50 0.27 0.05
N VAL A 34 -5.05 -0.84 0.50
CA VAL A 34 -6.51 -1.09 0.48
C VAL A 34 -7.24 -0.07 1.36
N GLU A 35 -6.72 0.19 2.56
CA GLU A 35 -7.26 1.20 3.48
C GLU A 35 -7.19 2.61 2.89
N HIS A 36 -6.04 3.00 2.32
CA HIS A 36 -5.85 4.31 1.70
C HIS A 36 -6.87 4.54 0.59
N ILE A 37 -7.06 3.57 -0.30
CA ILE A 37 -8.00 3.67 -1.41
C ILE A 37 -9.44 3.75 -0.91
N ASN A 38 -9.82 2.91 0.05
CA ASN A 38 -11.14 2.99 0.68
C ASN A 38 -11.38 4.37 1.31
N ASN A 39 -10.42 4.88 2.07
CA ASN A 39 -10.53 6.20 2.69
C ASN A 39 -10.57 7.34 1.67
N ARG A 40 -9.93 7.19 0.51
CA ARG A 40 -9.97 8.16 -0.60
C ARG A 40 -11.36 8.17 -1.27
N ILE A 41 -11.94 7.01 -1.51
CA ILE A 41 -13.31 6.87 -2.04
C ILE A 41 -14.35 7.45 -1.07
N GLU A 42 -14.21 7.15 0.23
CA GLU A 42 -15.09 7.66 1.29
C GLU A 42 -14.83 9.14 1.65
N GLY A 43 -13.83 9.79 1.03
CA GLY A 43 -13.47 11.18 1.31
C GLY A 43 -12.88 11.45 2.70
N ILE A 44 -12.53 10.38 3.44
CA ILE A 44 -11.88 10.42 4.76
C ILE A 44 -10.42 10.86 4.63
N GLU A 45 -9.74 10.37 3.60
CA GLU A 45 -8.37 10.76 3.24
C GLU A 45 -8.41 11.61 1.96
N LYS A 46 -7.65 12.70 1.92
CA LYS A 46 -7.65 13.65 0.78
C LYS A 46 -6.27 13.84 0.14
N ARG A 47 -5.23 13.37 0.81
CA ARG A 47 -3.85 13.47 0.34
C ARG A 47 -3.50 12.22 -0.42
N GLU A 48 -2.60 12.36 -1.39
CA GLU A 48 -2.07 11.24 -2.16
C GLU A 48 -0.97 10.48 -1.41
N ILE A 49 -0.54 10.95 -0.24
CA ILE A 49 0.52 10.30 0.52
C ILE A 49 0.01 8.97 1.09
N LEU A 50 0.51 7.87 0.55
CA LEU A 50 0.23 6.52 1.00
C LEU A 50 0.91 6.24 2.34
N CYS A 51 2.21 6.46 2.42
CA CYS A 51 2.99 6.23 3.63
C CYS A 51 4.30 7.00 3.60
N THR A 52 4.94 7.05 4.76
CA THR A 52 6.32 7.50 4.91
C THR A 52 7.22 6.28 5.07
N ILE A 53 8.40 6.34 4.48
CA ILE A 53 9.45 5.35 4.60
C ILE A 53 10.65 6.02 5.26
N VAL A 54 11.23 5.37 6.26
CA VAL A 54 12.47 5.79 6.91
C VAL A 54 13.52 4.73 6.67
N ASP A 55 14.67 5.10 6.10
CA ASP A 55 15.77 4.16 5.89
C ASP A 55 16.71 4.02 7.11
N GLU A 56 17.73 3.18 7.02
CA GLU A 56 18.71 2.97 8.11
C GLU A 56 19.56 4.20 8.44
N ASP A 57 19.68 5.13 7.49
CA ASP A 57 20.42 6.39 7.62
C ASP A 57 19.50 7.54 8.10
N GLU A 58 18.30 7.22 8.55
CA GLU A 58 17.24 8.17 8.97
C GLU A 58 16.70 9.07 7.84
N ASN A 59 16.96 8.74 6.57
CA ASN A 59 16.36 9.49 5.47
C ASN A 59 14.87 9.18 5.36
N ILE A 60 14.07 10.21 5.09
CA ILE A 60 12.62 10.15 5.04
C ILE A 60 12.16 10.28 3.59
N TYR A 61 11.40 9.30 3.14
CA TYR A 61 10.76 9.27 1.82
C TYR A 61 9.25 9.22 1.98
N GLU A 62 8.52 9.91 1.11
CA GLU A 62 7.07 9.81 1.04
C GLU A 62 6.69 9.00 -0.20
N LEU A 63 5.86 7.98 -0.01
CA LEU A 63 5.23 7.27 -1.11
C LEU A 63 3.86 7.86 -1.39
N TYR A 64 3.59 8.06 -2.67
CA TYR A 64 2.36 8.63 -3.17
C TYR A 64 1.57 7.57 -3.94
N LEU A 65 0.26 7.57 -3.75
CA LEU A 65 -0.70 6.78 -4.51
C LEU A 65 -1.81 7.71 -5.02
N PRO A 66 -1.63 8.28 -6.22
CA PRO A 66 -2.69 9.02 -6.91
C PRO A 66 -3.80 8.09 -7.40
N GLU A 67 -4.97 8.66 -7.71
CA GLU A 67 -6.20 7.93 -8.07
C GLU A 67 -6.05 7.09 -9.35
N ASP A 68 -5.28 7.56 -10.33
CA ASP A 68 -4.95 6.81 -11.55
C ASP A 68 -4.16 5.52 -11.26
N GLY A 69 -3.47 5.46 -10.11
CA GLY A 69 -2.77 4.29 -9.62
C GLY A 69 -3.66 3.26 -8.90
N PHE A 70 -4.89 3.62 -8.50
CA PHE A 70 -5.75 2.77 -7.67
C PHE A 70 -6.05 1.41 -8.30
N PRO A 71 -6.46 1.31 -9.58
CA PRO A 71 -6.80 0.02 -10.18
C PRO A 71 -5.63 -0.96 -10.16
N LYS A 72 -4.41 -0.48 -10.45
CA LYS A 72 -3.19 -1.29 -10.44
C LYS A 72 -2.82 -1.73 -9.03
N ALA A 73 -2.85 -0.81 -8.08
CA ALA A 73 -2.49 -1.10 -6.68
C ALA A 73 -3.46 -2.10 -6.04
N ILE A 74 -4.76 -1.94 -6.29
CA ILE A 74 -5.80 -2.87 -5.80
C ILE A 74 -5.65 -4.26 -6.40
N LYS A 75 -5.36 -4.36 -7.70
CA LYS A 75 -5.08 -5.66 -8.32
C LYS A 75 -3.87 -6.35 -7.66
N LYS A 76 -2.77 -5.63 -7.45
CA LYS A 76 -1.60 -6.17 -6.75
C LYS A 76 -1.95 -6.63 -5.33
N SER A 77 -2.73 -5.84 -4.58
CA SER A 77 -3.19 -6.23 -3.24
C SER A 77 -4.05 -7.50 -3.29
N LEU A 78 -4.99 -7.61 -4.23
CA LEU A 78 -5.81 -8.79 -4.39
C LEU A 78 -4.99 -10.05 -4.69
N ASP A 79 -4.01 -9.94 -5.59
CA ASP A 79 -3.12 -11.05 -5.95
C ASP A 79 -2.29 -11.49 -4.73
N TYR A 80 -1.85 -10.55 -3.90
CA TYR A 80 -1.17 -10.84 -2.64
C TYR A 80 -2.06 -11.58 -1.64
N PHE A 81 -3.25 -11.06 -1.34
CA PHE A 81 -4.13 -11.69 -0.34
C PHE A 81 -4.65 -13.05 -0.79
N LYS A 82 -4.74 -13.30 -2.11
CA LYS A 82 -4.98 -14.65 -2.65
C LYS A 82 -3.81 -15.59 -2.39
N LEU A 83 -2.57 -15.11 -2.56
CA LEU A 83 -1.37 -15.91 -2.33
C LEU A 83 -1.27 -16.41 -0.89
N ILE A 84 -1.64 -15.57 0.07
CA ILE A 84 -1.63 -15.92 1.50
C ILE A 84 -2.98 -16.48 2.01
N GLU A 85 -3.90 -16.78 1.10
CA GLU A 85 -5.22 -17.37 1.38
C GLU A 85 -6.11 -16.54 2.35
N GLU A 86 -5.93 -15.21 2.40
CA GLU A 86 -6.76 -14.30 3.18
C GLU A 86 -8.02 -13.88 2.40
N TYR A 87 -8.94 -14.84 2.23
CA TYR A 87 -10.09 -14.69 1.34
C TYR A 87 -11.13 -13.65 1.83
N GLU A 88 -11.21 -13.38 3.13
CA GLU A 88 -12.09 -12.32 3.66
C GLU A 88 -11.68 -10.96 3.11
N THR A 89 -10.40 -10.63 3.19
CA THR A 89 -9.83 -9.40 2.63
C THR A 89 -9.95 -9.38 1.11
N CYS A 90 -9.81 -10.53 0.43
CA CYS A 90 -10.10 -10.59 -1.01
C CYS A 90 -11.56 -10.21 -1.32
N GLY A 91 -12.52 -10.67 -0.52
CA GLY A 91 -13.93 -10.31 -0.65
C GLY A 91 -14.14 -8.80 -0.53
N PHE A 92 -13.55 -8.18 0.49
CA PHE A 92 -13.58 -6.73 0.67
C PHE A 92 -12.99 -5.99 -0.54
N ILE A 93 -11.82 -6.41 -1.02
CA ILE A 93 -11.15 -5.77 -2.18
C ILE A 93 -11.99 -5.87 -3.45
N ASN A 94 -12.68 -7.00 -3.68
CA ASN A 94 -13.56 -7.15 -4.84
C ASN A 94 -14.77 -6.20 -4.78
N GLU A 95 -15.32 -5.93 -3.59
CA GLU A 95 -16.36 -4.90 -3.45
C GLU A 95 -15.80 -3.51 -3.69
N LEU A 96 -14.61 -3.21 -3.15
CA LEU A 96 -13.92 -1.93 -3.34
C LEU A 96 -13.65 -1.65 -4.82
N GLN A 97 -13.27 -2.66 -5.60
CA GLN A 97 -13.04 -2.54 -7.06
C GLN A 97 -14.26 -2.06 -7.84
N LYS A 98 -15.48 -2.31 -7.35
CA LYS A 98 -16.71 -1.88 -8.05
C LYS A 98 -16.98 -0.38 -7.90
N ASN A 99 -16.33 0.26 -6.94
CA ASN A 99 -16.49 1.69 -6.62
C ASN A 99 -15.35 2.56 -7.20
N LEU A 100 -14.43 1.95 -7.95
CA LEU A 100 -13.33 2.62 -8.67
C LEU A 100 -13.74 3.09 -10.06
#